data_AF-A0A6A1QHJ1-F1
#
_entry.id   AF-A0A6A1QHJ1-F1
#
_cell.length_a   1.000
_cell.length_b   1.000
_cell.length_c   1.000
_cell.angle_alpha   90.00
_cell.angle_beta   90.00
_cell.angle_gamma   90.00
#
_symmetry.space_group_name_H-M   'P 1'
#
loop_
_entity.id
_entity.type
_entity.pdbx_description
1 polymer ?
#
loop_
_entity_poly.entity_id
_entity_poly.type
_entity_poly.pdbx_seq_one_letter_code
_entity_poly.pdbx_strand_id
1 'polypeptide(L)' 'MDGEDIPEFSSLKEETAYWKELSLKYKQSFPEARDELAEFQEGSRELEAELEAQYRLNKEIETCKLISKD' A
#
# COMPACT_ATOMS: atom_id res chain seq x y z
N MET A 1 10.31 -11.42 -7.50
CA MET A 1 10.76 -11.82 -6.15
C MET A 1 11.66 -12.99 -6.36
N ASP A 2 12.96 -12.78 -6.17
CA ASP A 2 13.92 -13.86 -6.15
C ASP A 2 13.52 -14.75 -4.97
N GLY A 3 13.12 -15.98 -5.26
CA GLY A 3 12.88 -16.97 -4.22
C GLY A 3 14.20 -17.16 -3.50
N GLU A 4 14.28 -16.78 -2.22
CA GLU A 4 15.48 -17.04 -1.43
C GLU A 4 15.79 -18.54 -1.51
N ASP A 5 16.96 -18.87 -2.06
CA ASP A 5 17.44 -20.24 -2.13
C ASP A 5 17.45 -20.83 -0.71
N ILE A 6 16.67 -21.90 -0.51
CA ILE A 6 16.56 -22.55 0.79
C ILE A 6 17.94 -23.13 1.14
N PRO A 7 18.52 -22.77 2.29
CA PRO A 7 19.82 -23.31 2.69
C PRO A 7 19.76 -24.83 2.87
N GLU A 8 20.83 -25.53 2.51
CA GLU A 8 21.00 -26.93 2.93
C GLU A 8 21.32 -27.00 4.42
N PHE A 9 20.64 -27.88 5.16
CA PHE A 9 20.82 -28.03 6.60
C PHE A 9 21.63 -29.29 6.94
N SER A 10 22.52 -29.17 7.92
CA SER A 10 23.30 -30.31 8.43
C SER A 10 22.50 -31.19 9.39
N SER A 11 21.36 -30.69 9.90
CA SER A 11 20.47 -31.44 10.81
C SER A 11 19.05 -30.88 10.85
N LEU A 12 18.08 -31.73 11.23
CA LEU A 12 16.68 -31.30 11.46
C LEU A 12 16.55 -30.21 12.53
N LYS A 13 17.46 -30.19 13.51
CA LYS A 13 17.47 -29.18 14.58
C LYS A 13 17.85 -27.81 14.03
N GLU A 14 18.83 -27.77 13.12
CA GLU A 14 19.27 -26.56 12.44
C GLU A 14 18.15 -26.03 11.53
N GLU A 15 17.55 -26.89 10.72
CA GLU A 15 16.41 -26.55 9.86
C GLU A 15 15.24 -25.98 10.67
N THR A 16 14.88 -26.62 11.77
CA THR A 16 13.79 -26.15 12.64
C THR A 16 14.11 -24.78 13.24
N ALA A 17 15.36 -24.55 13.66
CA ALA A 17 15.78 -23.27 14.21
C ALA A 17 15.72 -22.16 13.14
N TYR A 18 16.22 -22.44 11.94
CA TYR A 18 16.20 -21.52 10.81
C TYR A 18 14.77 -21.08 10.46
N TRP A 19 13.85 -22.03 10.22
CA TRP A 19 12.48 -21.69 9.86
C TRP A 19 11.72 -20.98 10.98
N LYS A 20 12.01 -21.32 12.25
CA LYS A 20 11.46 -20.61 13.40
C LYS A 20 11.91 -19.16 13.41
N GLU A 21 13.20 -18.90 13.28
CA GLU A 21 13.76 -17.54 13.25
C GLU A 21 13.20 -16.75 12.07
N LEU A 22 13.18 -17.35 10.87
CA LEU A 22 12.64 -16.71 9.68
C LEU A 22 11.17 -16.36 9.83
N SER A 23 10.35 -17.27 10.39
CA SER A 23 8.94 -16.99 10.66
C SER A 23 8.74 -15.85 11.66
N LEU A 24 9.61 -15.74 12.67
CA LEU A 24 9.56 -14.66 13.65
C LEU A 24 9.96 -13.32 13.02
N LYS A 25 10.98 -13.32 12.17
CA LYS A 25 11.39 -12.15 11.39
C LYS A 25 10.24 -11.62 10.53
N TYR A 26 9.59 -12.49 9.75
CA TYR A 26 8.45 -12.07 8.94
C TYR A 26 7.23 -11.67 9.76
N LYS A 27 6.99 -12.34 10.89
CA LYS A 27 5.93 -11.94 11.82
C LYS A 27 6.15 -10.53 12.40
N GLN A 28 7.40 -10.15 12.63
CA GLN A 28 7.76 -8.81 13.11
C GLN A 28 7.68 -7.76 12.00
N SER A 29 8.06 -8.09 10.77
CA SER A 29 8.00 -7.14 9.64
C SER A 29 6.61 -6.98 9.04
N PHE A 30 5.72 -7.95 9.22
CA PHE A 30 4.38 -7.91 8.64
C PHE A 30 3.51 -6.72 9.11
N PRO A 31 3.43 -6.41 10.42
CA PRO A 31 2.69 -5.24 10.89
C PRO A 31 3.17 -3.94 10.23
N GLU A 32 4.48 -3.74 10.10
CA GLU A 32 5.05 -2.54 9.47
C GLU A 32 4.61 -2.42 8.00
N ALA A 33 4.76 -3.49 7.22
CA ALA A 33 4.32 -3.49 5.82
C ALA A 33 2.80 -3.33 5.66
N ARG A 34 2.02 -3.87 6.60
CA ARG A 34 0.56 -3.71 6.61
C ARG A 34 0.17 -2.26 6.91
N ASP A 35 0.82 -1.65 7.90
CA ASP A 35 0.51 -0.29 8.33
C ASP A 35 0.94 0.72 7.24
N GLU A 36 2.11 0.51 6.63
CA GLU A 36 2.57 1.29 5.45
C GLU A 36 1.57 1.20 4.28
N LEU A 37 1.06 0.00 3.98
CA LEU A 37 0.04 -0.18 2.94
C LEU A 37 -1.26 0.54 3.29
N ALA A 38 -1.69 0.50 4.55
CA ALA A 38 -2.92 1.15 4.99
C ALA A 38 -2.81 2.67 4.86
N GLU A 39 -1.69 3.26 5.29
CA GLU A 39 -1.40 4.69 5.15
C GLU A 39 -1.38 5.12 3.68
N PHE A 40 -0.71 4.34 2.82
CA PHE A 40 -0.66 4.63 1.38
C PHE A 40 -2.06 4.62 0.74
N GLN A 41 -2.89 3.65 1.12
CA GLN A 41 -4.26 3.54 0.60
C GLN A 41 -5.17 4.67 1.10
N GLU A 42 -5.01 5.09 2.36
CA GLU A 42 -5.75 6.23 2.91
C GLU A 42 -5.37 7.53 2.19
N GLY A 43 -4.07 7.83 2.10
CA GLY A 43 -3.60 9.01 1.38
C GLY A 43 -4.02 9.02 -0.10
N SER A 44 -4.06 7.85 -0.74
CA SER A 44 -4.54 7.72 -2.12
C SER A 44 -6.03 8.07 -2.25
N ARG A 45 -6.89 7.58 -1.33
CA ARG A 45 -8.32 7.91 -1.33
C ARG A 45 -8.59 9.39 -1.05
N GLU A 46 -7.83 9.99 -0.13
CA GLU A 46 -7.92 11.43 0.15
C GLU A 46 -7.57 12.27 -1.07
N LEU A 47 -6.46 11.92 -1.74
CA LEU A 47 -6.03 12.60 -2.96
C LEU A 47 -7.06 12.44 -4.10
N GLU A 48 -7.61 11.25 -4.29
CA GLU A 48 -8.69 11.01 -5.26
C GLU A 48 -9.91 11.89 -4.97
N ALA A 49 -10.34 11.98 -3.71
CA ALA A 49 -11.47 12.82 -3.31
C ALA A 49 -11.22 14.31 -3.58
N GLU A 50 -9.99 14.79 -3.34
CA GLU A 50 -9.59 16.17 -3.65
C GLU A 50 -9.62 16.44 -5.16
N LEU A 51 -9.05 15.54 -5.96
CA LEU A 51 -9.06 15.65 -7.43
C LEU A 51 -10.48 15.66 -7.99
N GLU A 52 -11.36 14.81 -7.48
CA GLU A 52 -12.77 14.81 -7.87
C GLU A 52 -13.48 16.11 -7.48
N ALA A 53 -13.20 16.66 -6.29
CA ALA A 53 -13.76 17.94 -5.86
C ALA A 53 -13.32 19.09 -6.79
N GLN A 54 -12.03 19.13 -7.14
CA GLN A 54 -11.51 20.11 -8.10
C GLN A 54 -12.17 19.96 -9.47
N TYR A 55 -12.35 18.72 -9.94
CA TYR A 55 -13.01 18.46 -11.22
C TYR A 55 -14.49 18.89 -11.22
N ARG A 56 -15.22 18.62 -10.12
CA ARG A 56 -16.61 19.08 -9.94
C ARG A 56 -16.69 20.61 -9.97
N LEU A 57 -15.84 21.30 -9.22
CA LEU A 57 -15.80 22.75 -9.19
C LEU A 57 -15.53 23.35 -10.57
N ASN A 58 -14.57 22.80 -11.30
CA ASN A 58 -14.26 23.25 -12.66
C ASN A 58 -15.46 23.12 -13.61
N LYS A 59 -16.21 22.02 -13.52
CA LYS A 59 -17.44 21.83 -14.29
C LYS A 59 -18.53 22.85 -13.94
N GLU A 60 -18.70 23.15 -12.65
CA GLU A 60 -19.66 24.15 -12.20
C GLU A 60 -19.28 25.55 -12.72
N ILE A 61 -18.00 25.92 -12.62
CA ILE A 61 -17.49 27.18 -13.15
C ILE A 61 -17.75 27.31 -14.65
N GLU A 62 -17.44 26.27 -15.44
CA GLU A 62 -17.71 26.29 -16.88
C GLU A 62 -19.21 26.40 -17.19
N THR A 63 -20.06 25.72 -16.40
CA THR A 63 -21.52 25.82 -16.55
C THR A 63 -22.01 27.25 -16.27
N CYS A 64 -21.54 27.89 -15.21
CA CYS A 64 -21.86 29.29 -14.91
C CYS A 64 -21.41 30.24 -16.02
N LYS A 65 -20.21 30.03 -16.59
CA LYS A 65 -19.71 30.83 -17.73
C LYS A 65 -20.58 30.71 -18.97
N LEU A 66 -21.18 29.54 -19.21
CA LEU A 66 -22.10 29.34 -20.33
C LEU A 66 -23.42 30.08 -20.09
N ILE A 67 -23.99 29.96 -18.88
CA ILE A 67 -25.25 30.62 -18.52
C ILE A 67 -25.13 32.15 -18.53
N SER A 68 -23.99 32.71 -18.13
CA SER A 68 -23.77 34.17 -18.12
C SER A 68 -23.44 34.78 -19.49
N LYS A 69 -23.38 33.99 -20.57
CA LYS A 69 -23.15 34.48 -21.94
C LYS A 69 -24.44 34.68 -22.75
N ASP A 70 -25.59 34.23 -22.23
CA ASP A 70 -26.94 34.47 -22.75
C ASP A 70 -27.63 35.60 -21.97
#